data_AF-A0A837BVF7-F1
#
_entry.id   AF-A0A837BVF7-F1
#
_cell.length_a   1.000
_cell.length_b   1.000
_cell.length_c   1.000
_cell.angle_alpha   90.00
_cell.angle_beta   90.00
_cell.angle_gamma   90.00
#
_symmetry.space_group_name_H-M   'P 1'
#
loop_
_entity.id
_entity.type
_entity.pdbx_description
1 polymer ?
#
loop_
_entity_poly.entity_id
_entity_poly.type
_entity_poly.pdbx_seq_one_letter_code
_entity_poly.pdbx_strand_id
1 'polypeptide(L)'
;MDYTNYEDFLQEGIIIYAEMLTRLAGRTRTEVDRLSFRKIIWHTLDLLRKQKRITEKEISFDSAEQVGLLDNWNNHLALEKELAQMTKVERILFIDHLLSGQTISALAEKTGINRVQLQRLKRDLLYHLREVLDK
;
A
#
# COMPACT_ATOMS: atom_id res chain seq x y z
N MET A 1 20.96 -5.19 -10.23
CA MET A 1 19.81 -6.09 -10.04
C MET A 1 20.07 -6.81 -8.74
N ASP A 2 19.29 -6.49 -7.71
CA ASP A 2 19.42 -7.09 -6.39
C ASP A 2 18.67 -8.44 -6.40
N TYR A 3 19.43 -9.54 -6.50
CA TYR A 3 18.91 -10.91 -6.60
C TYR A 3 18.69 -11.55 -5.24
N THR A 4 18.88 -10.81 -4.14
CA THR A 4 18.94 -11.37 -2.78
C THR A 4 17.66 -12.11 -2.39
N ASN A 5 16.50 -11.73 -2.93
CA ASN A 5 15.21 -12.35 -2.62
C ASN A 5 14.81 -13.51 -3.58
N TYR A 6 15.53 -13.71 -4.70
CA TYR A 6 15.13 -14.72 -5.68
C TYR A 6 15.33 -16.14 -5.15
N GLU A 7 16.46 -16.39 -4.49
CA GLU A 7 16.78 -17.70 -3.93
C GLU A 7 15.78 -18.10 -2.84
N ASP A 8 15.38 -17.16 -1.99
CA ASP A 8 14.38 -17.39 -0.94
C ASP A 8 13.02 -17.79 -1.53
N PHE A 9 12.52 -17.06 -2.53
CA PHE A 9 11.26 -17.41 -3.17
C PHE A 9 11.31 -18.77 -3.87
N LEU A 10 12.46 -19.11 -4.47
CA LEU A 10 12.65 -20.40 -5.10
C LEU A 10 12.65 -21.54 -4.07
N GLN A 11 13.39 -21.37 -2.96
CA GLN A 11 13.44 -22.36 -1.88
C GLN A 11 12.07 -22.57 -1.25
N GLU A 12 11.36 -21.50 -0.91
CA GLU A 12 9.99 -21.59 -0.38
C GLU A 12 9.04 -22.26 -1.38
N GLY A 13 9.18 -21.95 -2.68
CA GLY A 13 8.42 -22.59 -3.74
C GLY A 13 8.65 -24.11 -3.79
N ILE A 14 9.90 -24.56 -3.65
CA ILE A 14 10.27 -25.97 -3.59
C ILE A 14 9.67 -26.64 -2.36
N ILE A 15 9.73 -26.00 -1.19
CA ILE A 15 9.17 -26.53 0.06
C ILE A 15 7.65 -26.71 -0.09
N ILE A 16 6.95 -25.67 -0.55
CA ILE A 16 5.50 -25.73 -0.78
C ILE A 16 5.14 -26.85 -1.76
N TYR A 17 5.91 -27.01 -2.82
CA TYR A 17 5.69 -28.06 -3.80
C TYR A 17 5.87 -29.46 -3.20
N ALA A 18 6.95 -29.67 -2.43
CA ALA A 18 7.21 -30.93 -1.75
C ALA A 18 6.09 -31.29 -0.75
N GLU A 19 5.60 -30.32 0.03
CA GLU A 19 4.43 -30.48 0.91
C GLU A 19 3.16 -30.85 0.15
N MET A 20 2.96 -30.29 -1.04
CA MET A 20 1.78 -30.59 -1.85
C MET A 20 1.85 -32.00 -2.43
N LEU A 21 3.05 -32.49 -2.76
CA LEU A 21 3.25 -33.89 -3.18
C LEU A 21 2.87 -34.89 -2.09
N THR A 22 3.25 -34.62 -0.83
CA THR A 22 2.88 -35.48 0.29
C THR A 22 1.40 -35.36 0.64
N ARG A 23 0.86 -34.14 0.66
CA ARG A 23 -0.54 -33.88 1.02
C ARG A 23 -1.55 -34.40 -0.02
N LEU A 24 -1.17 -34.44 -1.29
CA LEU A 24 -2.04 -34.85 -2.41
C LEU A 24 -1.57 -36.16 -3.06
N ALA A 25 -0.90 -37.04 -2.31
CA ALA A 25 -0.33 -38.29 -2.82
C ALA A 25 -1.32 -39.20 -3.58
N GLY A 26 -2.63 -39.09 -3.32
CA GLY A 26 -3.68 -39.83 -4.01
C GLY A 26 -4.23 -39.18 -5.29
N ARG A 27 -3.70 -38.02 -5.71
CA ARG A 27 -4.15 -37.31 -6.91
C ARG A 27 -3.21 -37.50 -8.09
N THR A 28 -3.71 -37.20 -9.28
CA THR A 28 -2.89 -37.22 -10.49
C THR A 28 -1.79 -36.15 -10.42
N ARG A 29 -0.63 -36.43 -11.00
CA ARG A 29 0.51 -35.50 -10.97
C ARG A 29 0.16 -34.12 -11.52
N THR A 30 -0.58 -34.09 -12.63
CA THR A 30 -1.04 -32.84 -13.28
C THR A 30 -1.94 -31.99 -12.38
N GLU A 31 -2.81 -32.60 -11.59
CA GLU A 31 -3.63 -31.88 -10.61
C GLU A 31 -2.78 -31.34 -9.46
N VAL A 32 -1.84 -32.14 -8.96
CA VAL A 32 -0.93 -31.69 -7.90
C VAL A 32 -0.08 -30.52 -8.38
N ASP A 33 0.47 -30.60 -9.59
CA ASP A 33 1.27 -29.53 -10.18
C ASP A 33 0.47 -28.24 -10.30
N ARG A 34 -0.73 -28.30 -10.89
CA ARG A 34 -1.60 -27.13 -11.06
C ARG A 34 -1.95 -26.47 -9.73
N LEU A 35 -2.30 -27.27 -8.72
CA LEU A 35 -2.67 -26.75 -7.40
C LEU A 35 -1.45 -26.16 -6.67
N SER A 36 -0.30 -26.81 -6.80
CA SER A 36 0.94 -26.36 -6.17
C SER A 36 1.42 -25.05 -6.77
N PHE A 37 1.45 -24.93 -8.10
CA PHE A 37 1.81 -23.69 -8.78
C PHE A 37 0.90 -22.53 -8.37
N ARG A 38 -0.41 -22.77 -8.27
CA ARG A 38 -1.35 -21.74 -7.80
C ARG A 38 -1.04 -21.31 -6.37
N LYS A 39 -0.72 -22.26 -5.48
CA LYS A 39 -0.37 -21.99 -4.09
C LYS A 39 0.94 -21.20 -3.98
N ILE A 40 1.97 -21.56 -4.75
CA ILE A 40 3.25 -20.85 -4.82
C ILE A 40 3.05 -19.41 -5.27
N ILE A 41 2.30 -19.20 -6.37
CA ILE A 41 2.00 -17.84 -6.87
C ILE A 41 1.32 -16.98 -5.80
N TRP A 42 0.32 -17.54 -5.11
CA TRP A 42 -0.38 -16.81 -4.06
C TRP A 42 0.54 -16.45 -2.89
N HIS A 43 1.35 -17.40 -2.44
CA HIS A 43 2.31 -17.19 -1.37
C HIS A 43 3.32 -16.08 -1.73
N THR A 44 3.94 -16.15 -2.91
CA THR A 44 4.86 -15.13 -3.40
C THR A 44 4.19 -13.76 -3.50
N LEU A 45 2.97 -13.68 -4.02
CA LEU A 45 2.22 -12.41 -4.09
C LEU A 45 1.97 -11.81 -2.70
N ASP A 46 1.65 -12.64 -1.71
CA ASP A 46 1.40 -12.18 -0.36
C ASP A 46 2.68 -11.67 0.33
N LEU A 47 3.81 -12.31 0.08
CA LEU A 47 5.13 -11.82 0.51
C LEU A 47 5.47 -10.47 -0.13
N LEU A 48 5.29 -10.34 -1.45
CA LEU A 48 5.52 -9.08 -2.14
C LEU A 48 4.60 -7.96 -1.64
N ARG A 49 3.33 -8.26 -1.35
CA ARG A 49 2.38 -7.30 -0.74
C ARG A 49 2.78 -6.92 0.69
N LYS A 50 3.37 -7.85 1.45
CA LYS A 50 3.88 -7.58 2.80
C LYS A 50 5.11 -6.67 2.70
N GLN A 51 6.07 -6.99 1.83
CA GLN A 51 7.25 -6.19 1.60
C GLN A 51 6.89 -4.78 1.15
N LYS A 52 5.99 -4.66 0.17
CA LYS A 52 5.48 -3.36 -0.29
C LYS A 52 4.89 -2.52 0.86
N ARG A 53 4.10 -3.14 1.76
CA ARG A 53 3.53 -2.44 2.92
C ARG A 53 4.58 -2.02 3.95
N ILE A 54 5.67 -2.77 4.09
CA ILE A 54 6.80 -2.42 4.97
C ILE A 54 7.55 -1.24 4.35
N THR A 55 7.94 -1.36 3.09
CA THR A 55 8.64 -0.31 2.36
C THR A 55 7.82 0.98 2.26
N GLU A 56 6.50 0.92 2.02
CA GLU A 56 5.63 2.11 2.05
C GLU A 56 5.58 2.77 3.44
N LYS A 57 5.68 1.99 4.53
CA LYS A 57 5.77 2.53 5.90
C LYS A 57 7.14 3.10 6.22
N GLU A 58 8.21 2.48 5.75
CA GLU A 58 9.59 2.92 5.97
C GLU A 58 9.93 4.17 5.15
N ILE A 59 9.49 4.23 3.89
CA ILE A 59 9.63 5.42 3.02
C ILE A 59 8.84 6.63 3.59
N SER A 60 7.78 6.39 4.37
CA SER A 60 7.00 7.45 5.00
C SER A 60 7.77 8.24 6.08
N PHE A 61 8.99 7.83 6.47
CA PHE A 61 9.73 8.49 7.54
C PHE A 61 11.15 8.95 7.20
N ASP A 62 11.76 8.57 6.07
CA ASP A 62 13.23 8.71 5.95
C ASP A 62 13.79 9.07 4.55
N SER A 63 13.15 9.93 3.76
CA SER A 63 13.76 10.34 2.46
C SER A 63 13.38 11.73 1.91
N ALA A 64 13.38 12.79 2.74
CA ALA A 64 13.21 14.16 2.22
C ALA A 64 13.92 15.26 3.02
N GLU A 65 14.87 14.94 3.90
CA GLU A 65 15.26 15.90 4.94
C GLU A 65 16.19 17.04 4.50
N GLN A 66 16.79 17.08 3.30
CA GLN A 66 17.83 18.10 3.03
C GLN A 66 17.82 18.83 1.68
N VAL A 67 16.86 18.56 0.78
CA VAL A 67 16.71 19.33 -0.48
C VAL A 67 15.40 20.14 -0.53
N GLY A 68 14.44 19.84 0.35
CA GLY A 68 13.10 20.41 0.28
C GLY A 68 12.83 21.69 1.08
N LEU A 69 13.69 22.21 1.96
CA LEU A 69 13.24 23.21 2.96
C LEU A 69 12.61 24.51 2.40
N LEU A 70 13.04 25.00 1.24
CA LEU A 70 12.44 26.17 0.59
C LEU A 70 11.16 25.82 -0.20
N ASP A 71 11.18 24.71 -0.94
CA ASP A 71 9.98 24.18 -1.62
C ASP A 71 8.92 23.74 -0.61
N ASN A 72 9.33 23.22 0.54
CA ASN A 72 8.49 22.74 1.63
C ASN A 72 7.83 23.91 2.37
N TRP A 73 8.46 25.09 2.48
CA TRP A 73 7.80 26.27 3.03
C TRP A 73 6.73 26.82 2.09
N ASN A 74 7.01 26.89 0.78
CA ASN A 74 6.01 27.29 -0.22
C ASN A 74 4.86 26.28 -0.29
N ASN A 75 5.17 24.98 -0.25
CA ASN A 75 4.19 23.90 -0.18
C ASN A 75 3.38 23.97 1.12
N HIS A 76 4.01 24.25 2.26
CA HIS A 76 3.32 24.41 3.54
C HIS A 76 2.35 25.59 3.50
N LEU A 77 2.77 26.73 2.95
CA LEU A 77 1.92 27.90 2.79
C LEU A 77 0.76 27.64 1.82
N ALA A 78 1.00 26.90 0.73
CA ALA A 78 -0.02 26.51 -0.24
C ALA A 78 -1.04 25.55 0.39
N LEU A 79 -0.57 24.55 1.14
CA LEU A 79 -1.42 23.59 1.84
C LEU A 79 -2.22 24.24 2.98
N GLU A 80 -1.67 25.22 3.69
CA GLU A 80 -2.37 25.96 4.75
C GLU A 80 -3.55 26.77 4.18
N LYS A 81 -3.34 27.42 3.02
CA LYS A 81 -4.41 28.11 2.28
C LYS A 81 -5.47 27.12 1.78
N GLU A 82 -5.04 25.96 1.31
CA GLU A 82 -5.95 24.93 0.79
C GLU A 82 -6.77 24.28 1.91
N LEU A 83 -6.15 24.06 3.08
CA LEU A 83 -6.83 23.54 4.27
C LEU A 83 -8.04 24.41 4.64
N ALA A 84 -7.92 25.73 4.49
CA ALA A 84 -9.02 26.66 4.73
C ALA A 84 -10.23 26.42 3.81
N GLN A 85 -10.00 25.97 2.57
CA GLN A 85 -11.01 25.74 1.54
C GLN A 85 -11.58 24.32 1.53
N MET A 86 -10.85 23.35 2.09
CA MET A 86 -11.30 21.96 2.18
C MET A 86 -12.61 21.80 2.96
N THR A 87 -13.48 20.94 2.44
CA THR A 87 -14.68 20.48 3.15
C THR A 87 -14.32 19.69 4.41
N LYS A 88 -15.30 19.52 5.32
CA LYS A 88 -15.11 18.76 6.56
C LYS A 88 -14.60 17.34 6.31
N VAL A 89 -15.06 16.68 5.24
CA VAL A 89 -14.66 15.30 4.91
C VAL A 89 -13.25 15.28 4.32
N GLU A 90 -12.90 16.24 3.48
CA GLU A 90 -11.54 16.38 2.94
C GLU A 90 -10.53 16.68 4.03
N ARG A 91 -10.86 17.56 4.99
CA ARG A 91 -9.99 17.81 6.15
C ARG A 91 -9.76 16.58 6.99
N ILE A 92 -10.78 15.75 7.21
CA ILE A 92 -10.63 14.48 7.91
C ILE A 92 -9.72 13.53 7.10
N LEU A 93 -9.92 13.42 5.78
CA LEU A 93 -9.05 12.61 4.93
C LEU A 93 -7.59 13.13 4.93
N PHE A 94 -7.41 14.45 4.92
CA PHE A 94 -6.09 15.06 4.92
C PHE A 94 -5.39 14.89 6.27
N ILE A 95 -6.02 15.30 7.36
CA ILE A 95 -5.40 15.29 8.69
C ILE A 95 -5.35 13.88 9.28
N ASP A 96 -6.50 13.19 9.36
CA ASP A 96 -6.59 11.92 10.10
C ASP A 96 -6.01 10.77 9.27
N HIS A 97 -6.18 10.76 7.93
CA HIS A 97 -5.66 9.68 7.08
C HIS A 97 -4.28 9.98 6.46
N LEU A 98 -4.10 11.12 5.77
CA LEU A 98 -2.84 11.39 5.05
C LEU A 98 -1.71 11.80 6.00
N LEU A 99 -1.96 12.66 6.99
CA LEU A 99 -0.93 13.09 7.95
C LEU A 99 -0.80 12.14 9.15
N SER A 100 -1.92 11.67 9.72
CA SER A 100 -1.90 10.86 10.95
C SER A 100 -1.93 9.34 10.72
N GLY A 101 -2.03 8.89 9.46
CA GLY A 101 -1.94 7.47 9.10
C GLY A 101 -3.13 6.59 9.52
N GLN A 102 -4.28 7.15 9.93
CA GLN A 102 -5.47 6.35 10.24
C GLN A 102 -5.97 5.62 9.00
N THR A 103 -6.50 4.40 9.14
CA THR A 103 -6.98 3.65 7.96
C THR A 103 -8.31 4.21 7.43
N ILE A 104 -8.56 4.08 6.13
CA ILE A 104 -9.86 4.46 5.53
C ILE A 104 -11.02 3.69 6.18
N SER A 105 -10.80 2.44 6.61
CA SER A 105 -11.82 1.66 7.31
C SER A 105 -12.17 2.29 8.66
N ALA A 106 -11.18 2.73 9.43
CA ALA A 106 -11.40 3.42 10.71
C ALA A 106 -12.12 4.77 10.50
N LEU A 107 -11.80 5.50 9.43
CA LEU A 107 -12.52 6.72 9.07
C LEU A 107 -13.96 6.47 8.64
N ALA A 108 -14.23 5.37 7.92
CA ALA A 108 -15.58 5.00 7.54
C ALA A 108 -16.47 4.75 8.78
N GLU A 109 -15.92 4.07 9.79
CA GLU A 109 -16.61 3.84 11.06
C GLU A 109 -16.82 5.14 11.85
N LYS A 110 -15.82 6.02 11.90
CA LYS A 110 -15.87 7.30 12.65
C LYS A 110 -16.81 8.33 12.00
N THR A 111 -16.89 8.36 10.67
CA THR A 111 -17.65 9.39 9.92
C THR A 111 -19.01 8.90 9.43
N GLY A 112 -19.26 7.58 9.44
CA GLY A 112 -20.46 6.97 8.87
C GLY A 112 -20.49 6.98 7.34
N ILE A 113 -19.42 7.42 6.68
CA ILE A 113 -19.32 7.49 5.21
C ILE A 113 -18.83 6.15 4.67
N ASN A 114 -19.41 5.70 3.56
CA ASN A 114 -19.00 4.44 2.94
C ASN A 114 -17.52 4.49 2.51
N ARG A 115 -16.79 3.42 2.82
CA ARG A 115 -15.39 3.20 2.40
C ARG A 115 -15.13 3.52 0.92
N VAL A 116 -16.04 3.13 0.01
CA VAL A 116 -15.90 3.39 -1.43
C VAL A 116 -15.98 4.88 -1.73
N GLN A 117 -16.88 5.60 -1.07
CA GLN A 117 -17.01 7.05 -1.21
C GLN A 117 -15.77 7.76 -0.65
N LEU A 118 -15.28 7.35 0.52
CA LEU A 118 -14.03 7.89 1.09
C LEU A 118 -12.82 7.64 0.19
N GLN A 119 -12.74 6.49 -0.49
CA GLN A 119 -11.66 6.24 -1.45
C GLN A 119 -11.74 7.12 -2.69
N ARG A 120 -12.95 7.40 -3.20
CA ARG A 120 -13.14 8.34 -4.31
C ARG A 120 -12.73 9.76 -3.90
N LEU A 121 -13.26 10.23 -2.77
CA LEU A 121 -12.92 11.54 -2.21
C LEU A 121 -11.42 11.68 -1.93
N LYS A 122 -10.76 10.62 -1.41
CA LYS A 122 -9.30 10.61 -1.23
C LYS A 122 -8.58 10.81 -2.56
N ARG A 123 -8.97 10.09 -3.60
CA ARG A 123 -8.32 10.18 -4.91
C ARG A 123 -8.48 11.58 -5.49
N ASP A 124 -9.69 12.13 -5.40
CA ASP A 124 -10.00 13.45 -5.95
C ASP A 124 -9.24 14.55 -5.16
N LEU A 125 -9.17 14.42 -3.82
CA LEU A 125 -8.34 15.27 -2.97
C LEU A 125 -6.84 15.18 -3.31
N LEU A 126 -6.30 13.99 -3.53
CA LEU A 126 -4.89 13.83 -3.90
C LEU A 126 -4.56 14.43 -5.27
N TYR A 127 -5.49 14.33 -6.22
CA TYR A 127 -5.34 14.98 -7.52
C TYR A 127 -5.30 16.50 -7.38
N HIS A 128 -6.24 17.07 -6.63
CA HIS A 128 -6.29 18.50 -6.34
C HIS A 128 -5.05 19.01 -5.62
N LEU A 129 -4.62 18.32 -4.55
CA LEU A 129 -3.41 18.67 -3.80
C LEU A 129 -2.16 18.64 -4.68
N ARG A 130 -2.09 17.70 -5.63
CA ARG A 130 -0.99 17.66 -6.59
C ARG A 130 -0.99 18.89 -7.50
N GLU A 131 -2.14 19.31 -8.02
CA GLU A 131 -2.23 20.53 -8.83
C GLU A 131 -1.89 21.80 -8.04
N VAL A 132 -2.16 21.82 -6.74
CA VAL A 132 -1.80 22.94 -5.84
C VAL A 132 -0.30 22.99 -5.58
N LEU A 133 0.35 21.84 -5.48
CA LEU A 133 1.79 21.72 -5.18
C LEU A 133 2.70 21.78 -6.43
N ASP A 134 2.19 21.40 -7.59
CA ASP A 134 2.91 21.49 -8.88
C ASP A 134 2.86 22.91 -9.49
N LYS A 135 2.27 23.90 -8.79
CA LYS A 135 2.16 25.32 -9.17
C LYS A 135 3.16 26.20 -8.42
#